data_AF-A0A4Q3YIE0-F1
#
_entry.id   AF-A0A4Q3YIE0-F1
#
_cell.length_a   1.000
_cell.length_b   1.000
_cell.length_c   1.000
_cell.angle_alpha   90.00
_cell.angle_beta   90.00
_cell.angle_gamma   90.00
#
_symmetry.space_group_name_H-M   'P 1'
#
loop_
_entity.id
_entity.type
_entity.pdbx_description
1 polymer ?
#
loop_
_entity_poly.entity_id
_entity_poly.type
_entity_poly.pdbx_seq_one_letter_code
_entity_poly.pdbx_strand_id
1 'polypeptide(L)'
;MSIPKVVEVAGISFPSVSAAARAHHIDASLASFRLKAGWIAEEAFGVRRRVREKKPRRQTWVVTGIGYPSLAEAARAHGLSPSAVRRRMKKGSNIEEALRLGNPRNAGTGKEVMVNGITYANYRDVAKAHGIPYSNFLGRFTRYGWTLEQALDIEPRPDSPRGTWGRIYKIQHIASGKIYIGVTQSSIDNRWRQHVDAANQGKGKSPDSLQLAIRTYGEKAFIQEEIGIASSSGELA
;
A
#
# COMPACT_ATOMS: atom_id res chain seq x y z
N MET A 1 24.46 -37.15 -15.39
CA MET A 1 25.60 -38.09 -15.50
C MET A 1 25.20 -39.43 -14.90
N SER A 2 25.53 -40.53 -15.59
CA SER A 2 25.29 -41.90 -15.09
C SER A 2 26.29 -42.23 -13.97
N ILE A 3 25.85 -42.96 -12.95
CA ILE A 3 26.74 -43.40 -11.86
C ILE A 3 27.68 -44.49 -12.42
N PRO A 4 28.99 -44.42 -12.14
CA PRO A 4 29.92 -45.47 -12.55
C PRO A 4 29.57 -46.82 -11.89
N LYS A 5 29.62 -47.91 -12.67
CA LYS A 5 29.32 -49.26 -12.18
C LYS A 5 30.39 -49.79 -11.22
N VAL A 6 31.64 -49.38 -11.40
CA VAL A 6 32.79 -49.70 -10.55
C VAL A 6 33.35 -48.38 -10.02
N VAL A 7 33.76 -48.35 -8.74
CA VAL A 7 34.24 -47.13 -8.10
C VAL A 7 35.55 -47.40 -7.38
N GLU A 8 36.56 -46.62 -7.69
CA GLU A 8 37.86 -46.68 -7.01
C GLU A 8 37.90 -45.61 -5.93
N VAL A 9 38.24 -46.00 -4.70
CA VAL A 9 38.37 -45.09 -3.56
C VAL A 9 39.71 -45.37 -2.88
N ALA A 10 40.61 -44.38 -2.83
CA ALA A 10 41.92 -44.50 -2.20
C ALA A 10 42.76 -45.69 -2.72
N GLY A 11 42.68 -45.97 -4.03
CA GLY A 11 43.39 -47.08 -4.68
C GLY A 11 42.72 -48.45 -4.55
N ILE A 12 41.54 -48.55 -3.92
CA ILE A 12 40.77 -49.79 -3.79
C ILE A 12 39.57 -49.75 -4.74
N SER A 13 39.44 -50.75 -5.61
CA SER A 13 38.33 -50.87 -6.54
C SER A 13 37.16 -51.62 -5.93
N PHE A 14 35.96 -51.02 -5.98
CA PHE A 14 34.72 -51.60 -5.48
C PHE A 14 33.76 -51.90 -6.63
N PRO A 15 33.05 -53.04 -6.59
CA PRO A 15 32.15 -53.47 -7.67
C PRO A 15 30.86 -52.65 -7.77
N SER A 16 30.60 -51.74 -6.82
CA SER A 16 29.47 -50.80 -6.86
C SER A 16 29.65 -49.66 -5.87
N VAL A 17 28.92 -48.55 -6.07
CA VAL A 17 28.82 -47.46 -5.09
C VAL A 17 28.35 -47.96 -3.72
N SER A 18 27.39 -48.90 -3.68
CA SER A 18 26.88 -49.44 -2.42
C SER A 18 27.92 -50.28 -1.68
N ALA A 19 28.80 -50.99 -2.40
CA ALA A 19 29.90 -51.73 -1.79
C ALA A 19 30.94 -50.79 -1.18
N ALA A 20 31.35 -49.75 -1.92
CA ALA A 20 32.24 -48.70 -1.41
C ALA A 20 31.62 -47.95 -0.22
N ALA A 21 30.34 -47.61 -0.30
CA ALA A 21 29.61 -46.89 0.75
C ALA A 21 29.58 -47.68 2.07
N ARG A 22 29.34 -49.00 2.01
CA ARG A 22 29.42 -49.87 3.20
C ARG A 22 30.83 -49.94 3.77
N ALA A 23 31.84 -50.12 2.92
CA ALA A 23 33.23 -50.21 3.36
C ALA A 23 33.73 -48.91 4.03
N HIS A 24 33.22 -47.75 3.60
CA HIS A 24 33.58 -46.45 4.14
C HIS A 24 32.55 -45.87 5.12
N HIS A 25 31.57 -46.67 5.58
CA HIS A 25 30.54 -46.28 6.55
C HIS A 25 29.78 -44.99 6.19
N ILE A 26 29.43 -44.84 4.91
CA ILE A 26 28.67 -43.70 4.40
C ILE A 26 27.38 -44.18 3.77
N ASP A 27 26.33 -43.37 3.87
CA ASP A 27 25.07 -43.65 3.20
C ASP A 27 25.26 -43.74 1.67
N ALA A 28 24.80 -44.84 1.07
CA ALA A 28 24.98 -45.10 -0.36
C ALA A 28 24.26 -44.06 -1.24
N SER A 29 23.15 -43.49 -0.75
CA SER A 29 22.41 -42.45 -1.47
C SER A 29 23.18 -41.12 -1.46
N LEU A 30 23.76 -40.75 -0.33
CA LEU A 30 24.62 -39.59 -0.18
C LEU A 30 25.90 -39.71 -1.02
N ALA A 31 26.56 -40.87 -1.01
CA ALA A 31 27.71 -41.13 -1.88
C ALA A 31 27.33 -41.02 -3.36
N SER A 32 26.21 -41.63 -3.76
CA SER A 32 25.68 -41.54 -5.13
C SER A 32 25.37 -40.11 -5.54
N PHE A 33 24.77 -39.31 -4.65
CA PHE A 33 24.49 -37.90 -4.88
C PHE A 33 25.78 -37.09 -5.08
N ARG A 34 26.79 -37.30 -4.21
CA ARG A 34 28.10 -36.62 -4.31
C ARG A 34 28.79 -36.93 -5.64
N LEU A 35 28.83 -38.21 -6.04
CA LEU A 35 29.40 -38.62 -7.34
C LEU A 35 28.64 -38.00 -8.53
N LYS A 36 27.30 -37.99 -8.50
CA LYS A 36 26.47 -37.31 -9.52
C LYS A 36 26.72 -35.81 -9.58
N ALA A 37 27.05 -35.19 -8.45
CA ALA A 37 27.42 -33.79 -8.33
C ALA A 37 28.89 -33.52 -8.72
N GLY A 38 29.60 -34.52 -9.26
CA GLY A 38 30.96 -34.39 -9.78
C GLY A 38 32.06 -34.41 -8.70
N TRP A 39 31.77 -34.95 -7.51
CA TRP A 39 32.79 -35.11 -6.48
C TRP A 39 33.72 -36.26 -6.85
N ILE A 40 35.01 -36.13 -6.52
CA ILE A 40 35.94 -37.26 -6.65
C ILE A 40 35.58 -38.34 -5.63
N ALA A 41 35.94 -39.58 -5.94
CA ALA A 41 35.55 -40.71 -5.12
C ALA A 41 36.03 -40.57 -3.67
N GLU A 42 37.29 -40.17 -3.41
CA GLU A 42 37.74 -40.01 -2.03
C GLU A 42 36.95 -38.95 -1.25
N GLU A 43 36.47 -37.90 -1.90
CA GLU A 43 35.59 -36.90 -1.26
C GLU A 43 34.15 -37.40 -1.08
N ALA A 44 33.64 -38.14 -2.07
CA ALA A 44 32.30 -38.70 -2.03
C ALA A 44 32.12 -39.70 -0.88
N PHE A 45 33.15 -40.53 -0.67
CA PHE A 45 33.23 -41.53 0.40
C PHE A 45 34.00 -41.04 1.63
N GLY A 46 34.16 -39.72 1.81
CA GLY A 46 34.62 -39.14 3.08
C GLY A 46 36.06 -39.46 3.48
N VAL A 47 36.84 -40.16 2.64
CA VAL A 47 38.26 -40.44 2.82
C VAL A 47 39.07 -39.14 2.77
N ARG A 48 38.65 -38.20 1.92
CA ARG A 48 39.23 -36.86 1.82
C ARG A 48 38.21 -35.80 2.21
N ARG A 49 38.58 -34.91 3.13
CA ARG A 49 37.75 -33.74 3.45
C ARG A 49 37.76 -32.78 2.27
N ARG A 50 36.60 -32.59 1.65
CA ARG A 50 36.40 -31.55 0.65
C ARG A 50 36.54 -30.17 1.30
N VAL A 51 37.52 -29.38 0.87
CA VAL A 51 37.64 -27.98 1.26
C VAL A 51 36.68 -27.19 0.38
N ARG A 52 35.57 -26.73 0.96
CA ARG A 52 34.65 -25.86 0.24
C ARG A 52 35.30 -24.48 0.14
N GLU A 53 35.82 -24.14 -1.02
CA GLU A 53 36.26 -22.77 -1.28
C GLU A 53 35.09 -21.82 -1.00
N LYS A 54 35.25 -20.97 0.03
CA LYS A 54 34.31 -19.90 0.29
C LYS A 54 34.48 -18.90 -0.85
N LYS A 55 33.60 -18.97 -1.86
CA LYS A 55 33.53 -17.91 -2.89
C LYS A 55 33.50 -16.55 -2.17
N PRO A 56 34.37 -15.59 -2.53
CA PRO A 56 34.35 -14.27 -1.90
C PRO A 56 32.96 -13.67 -2.09
N ARG A 57 32.28 -13.35 -0.98
CA ARG A 57 30.88 -12.89 -0.97
C ARG A 57 30.71 -11.39 -1.26
N ARG A 58 31.81 -10.66 -1.47
CA ARG A 58 31.77 -9.20 -1.61
C ARG A 58 31.62 -8.82 -3.07
N GLN A 59 30.40 -8.91 -3.57
CA GLN A 59 30.03 -8.15 -4.76
C GLN A 59 29.89 -6.70 -4.32
N THR A 60 30.92 -5.90 -4.59
CA THR A 60 30.87 -4.45 -4.39
C THR A 60 29.96 -3.85 -5.46
N TRP A 61 28.94 -3.11 -5.03
CA TRP A 61 28.02 -2.40 -5.91
C TRP A 61 28.50 -0.96 -6.03
N VAL A 62 28.91 -0.55 -7.23
CA VAL A 62 29.20 0.86 -7.50
C VAL A 62 27.91 1.51 -7.99
N VAL A 63 27.50 2.58 -7.33
CA VAL A 63 26.28 3.33 -7.62
C VAL A 63 26.67 4.79 -7.65
N THR A 64 26.51 5.46 -8.80
CA THR A 64 26.89 6.88 -8.99
C THR A 64 28.30 7.21 -8.47
N GLY A 65 29.28 6.33 -8.70
CA GLY A 65 30.67 6.51 -8.25
C GLY A 65 30.97 6.15 -6.78
N ILE A 66 29.95 5.82 -5.97
CA ILE A 66 30.11 5.40 -4.58
C ILE A 66 30.08 3.87 -4.51
N GLY A 67 31.10 3.27 -3.88
CA GLY A 67 31.21 1.83 -3.68
C GLY A 67 30.51 1.36 -2.41
N TYR A 68 29.60 0.39 -2.54
CA TYR A 68 28.92 -0.27 -1.43
C TYR A 68 29.35 -1.74 -1.31
N PRO A 69 29.77 -2.22 -0.13
CA PRO A 69 30.16 -3.62 0.06
C PRO A 69 29.03 -4.64 -0.18
N SER A 70 27.76 -4.18 -0.20
CA SER A 70 26.61 -5.02 -0.52
C SER A 70 25.41 -4.23 -1.07
N LEU A 71 24.52 -4.93 -1.80
CA LEU A 71 23.24 -4.37 -2.26
C LEU A 71 22.38 -3.87 -1.09
N ALA A 72 22.47 -4.52 0.07
CA ALA A 72 21.70 -4.15 1.25
C ALA A 72 22.20 -2.85 1.89
N GLU A 73 23.50 -2.58 1.83
CA GLU A 73 24.07 -1.30 2.26
C GLU A 73 23.74 -0.19 1.28
N ALA A 74 23.89 -0.43 -0.03
CA ALA A 74 23.43 0.50 -1.06
C ALA A 74 21.95 0.87 -0.86
N ALA A 75 21.08 -0.13 -0.74
CA ALA A 75 19.64 0.09 -0.52
C ALA A 75 19.36 0.94 0.73
N ARG A 76 20.02 0.64 1.86
CA ARG A 76 19.84 1.38 3.11
C ARG A 76 20.37 2.81 3.04
N ALA A 77 21.53 3.01 2.41
CA ALA A 77 22.10 4.34 2.19
C ALA A 77 21.17 5.24 1.36
N HIS A 78 20.36 4.64 0.47
CA HIS A 78 19.35 5.34 -0.33
C HIS A 78 17.92 5.26 0.26
N GLY A 79 17.76 4.87 1.54
CA GLY A 79 16.46 4.88 2.23
C GLY A 79 15.45 3.82 1.74
N LEU A 80 15.93 2.74 1.13
CA LEU A 80 15.10 1.68 0.54
C LEU A 80 15.31 0.34 1.25
N SER A 81 14.27 -0.51 1.23
CA SER A 81 14.42 -1.88 1.70
C SER A 81 15.21 -2.73 0.68
N PRO A 82 16.18 -3.56 1.13
CA PRO A 82 16.95 -4.42 0.23
C PRO A 82 16.07 -5.35 -0.62
N SER A 83 14.95 -5.82 -0.05
CA SER A 83 13.97 -6.66 -0.75
C SER A 83 13.28 -5.93 -1.90
N ALA A 84 12.96 -4.64 -1.74
CA ALA A 84 12.34 -3.85 -2.80
C ALA A 84 13.29 -3.64 -3.98
N VAL A 85 14.57 -3.35 -3.70
CA VAL A 85 15.62 -3.19 -4.72
C VAL A 85 15.82 -4.51 -5.47
N ARG A 86 15.99 -5.63 -4.75
CA ARG A 86 16.15 -6.96 -5.36
C ARG A 86 14.98 -7.35 -6.25
N ARG A 87 13.74 -7.05 -5.82
CA ARG A 87 12.53 -7.32 -6.62
C ARG A 87 12.52 -6.55 -7.93
N ARG A 88 12.99 -5.29 -7.95
CA ARG A 88 13.10 -4.48 -9.18
C ARG A 88 14.16 -5.04 -10.12
N MET A 89 15.32 -5.39 -9.59
CA MET A 89 16.37 -6.02 -10.38
C MET A 89 15.94 -7.35 -11.01
N LYS A 90 15.17 -8.17 -10.28
CA LYS A 90 14.59 -9.41 -10.83
C LYS A 90 13.61 -9.14 -11.99
N LYS A 91 13.01 -7.95 -12.05
CA LYS A 91 12.14 -7.50 -13.14
C LYS A 91 12.90 -6.81 -14.28
N GLY A 92 14.23 -6.81 -14.24
CA GLY A 92 15.09 -6.26 -15.30
C GLY A 92 15.62 -4.85 -15.05
N SER A 93 15.29 -4.19 -13.93
CA SER A 93 15.87 -2.88 -13.61
C SER A 93 17.36 -2.97 -13.31
N ASN A 94 18.12 -2.00 -13.80
CA ASN A 94 19.53 -1.85 -13.39
C ASN A 94 19.64 -1.33 -11.94
N ILE A 95 20.86 -1.28 -11.39
CA ILE A 95 21.08 -0.91 -9.99
C ILE A 95 20.66 0.53 -9.67
N GLU A 96 20.91 1.48 -10.56
CA GLU A 96 20.53 2.88 -10.37
C GLU A 96 19.01 3.04 -10.40
N GLU A 97 18.33 2.43 -11.37
CA GLU A 97 16.86 2.38 -11.44
C GLU A 97 16.24 1.68 -10.22
N ALA A 98 16.83 0.57 -9.78
CA ALA A 98 16.34 -0.17 -8.62
C ALA A 98 16.48 0.63 -7.32
N LEU A 99 17.52 1.46 -7.23
CA LEU A 99 17.76 2.44 -6.17
C LEU A 99 17.04 3.78 -6.41
N ARG A 100 16.31 3.91 -7.53
CA ARG A 100 15.56 5.09 -7.94
C ARG A 100 16.44 6.34 -8.13
N LEU A 101 17.67 6.13 -8.56
CA LEU A 101 18.60 7.19 -8.96
C LEU A 101 18.38 7.50 -10.45
N GLY A 102 18.43 8.77 -10.82
CA GLY A 102 18.22 9.22 -12.21
C GLY A 102 16.77 9.24 -12.71
N ASN A 103 15.79 8.91 -11.86
CA ASN A 103 14.37 8.95 -12.24
C ASN A 103 13.62 9.86 -11.25
N PRO A 104 13.05 11.01 -11.67
CA PRO A 104 12.20 11.84 -10.80
C PRO A 104 10.97 11.08 -10.27
N ARG A 105 10.73 9.85 -10.76
CA ARG A 105 9.77 8.82 -10.32
C ARG A 105 10.00 8.23 -8.91
N ASN A 106 10.53 9.01 -7.97
CA ASN A 106 9.95 8.99 -6.62
C ASN A 106 8.60 9.72 -6.58
N ALA A 107 8.21 10.42 -7.66
CA ALA A 107 6.83 10.74 -7.97
C ALA A 107 6.01 9.45 -8.06
N GLY A 108 4.92 9.36 -7.30
CA GLY A 108 4.04 8.20 -7.28
C GLY A 108 3.61 7.78 -8.68
N THR A 109 3.19 6.53 -8.80
CA THR A 109 2.54 5.90 -9.96
C THR A 109 1.22 6.57 -10.38
N GLY A 110 1.11 7.89 -10.32
CA GLY A 110 -0.02 8.62 -10.88
C GLY A 110 0.33 9.17 -12.24
N LYS A 111 -0.71 9.29 -13.06
CA LYS A 111 -0.67 10.13 -14.25
C LYS A 111 -0.42 11.57 -13.79
N GLU A 112 0.42 12.32 -14.49
CA GLU A 112 0.51 13.77 -14.29
C GLU A 112 -0.88 14.38 -14.50
N VAL A 113 -1.25 15.31 -13.63
CA VAL A 113 -2.58 15.92 -13.63
C VAL A 113 -2.42 17.43 -13.61
N MET A 114 -3.07 18.11 -14.54
CA MET A 114 -3.12 19.56 -14.57
C MET A 114 -4.43 20.04 -13.96
N VAL A 115 -4.35 20.96 -13.00
CA VAL A 115 -5.52 21.61 -12.37
C VAL A 115 -5.23 23.10 -12.26
N ASN A 116 -6.11 23.94 -12.80
CA ASN A 116 -5.97 25.41 -12.80
C ASN A 116 -4.59 25.91 -13.27
N GLY A 117 -4.01 25.27 -14.30
CA GLY A 117 -2.70 25.62 -14.85
C GLY A 117 -1.49 25.14 -14.04
N ILE A 118 -1.70 24.42 -12.93
CA ILE A 118 -0.64 23.82 -12.12
C ILE A 118 -0.55 22.32 -12.45
N THR A 119 0.64 21.84 -12.79
CA THR A 119 0.89 20.40 -13.02
C THR A 119 1.32 19.73 -11.72
N TYR A 120 0.58 18.69 -11.34
CA TYR A 120 0.87 17.83 -10.20
C TYR A 120 1.35 16.47 -10.68
N ALA A 121 2.26 15.87 -9.92
CA ALA A 121 2.85 14.58 -10.29
C ALA A 121 1.83 13.42 -10.26
N ASN A 122 0.78 13.51 -9.45
CA ASN A 122 -0.27 12.49 -9.33
C ASN A 122 -1.49 13.02 -8.59
N TYR A 123 -2.63 12.31 -8.67
CA TYR A 123 -3.87 12.64 -7.96
C TYR A 123 -3.74 12.76 -6.43
N ARG A 124 -2.76 12.10 -5.80
CA ARG A 124 -2.55 12.22 -4.35
C ARG A 124 -1.95 13.59 -4.00
N ASP A 125 -1.04 14.07 -4.83
CA ASP A 125 -0.46 15.41 -4.67
C ASP A 125 -1.50 16.49 -4.95
N VAL A 126 -2.37 16.29 -5.94
CA VAL A 126 -3.52 17.18 -6.20
C VAL A 126 -4.44 17.23 -4.97
N ALA A 127 -4.92 16.08 -4.49
CA ALA A 127 -5.83 16.04 -3.34
C ALA A 127 -5.20 16.68 -2.08
N LYS A 128 -3.90 16.45 -1.86
CA LYS A 128 -3.15 17.06 -0.76
C LYS A 128 -3.09 18.59 -0.88
N ALA A 129 -2.81 19.12 -2.07
CA ALA A 129 -2.74 20.55 -2.32
C ALA A 129 -4.09 21.26 -2.11
N HIS A 130 -5.19 20.57 -2.38
CA HIS A 130 -6.56 21.05 -2.17
C HIS A 130 -7.12 20.73 -0.76
N GLY A 131 -6.31 20.18 0.15
CA GLY A 131 -6.74 19.90 1.53
C GLY A 131 -7.75 18.76 1.69
N ILE A 132 -7.90 17.89 0.68
CA ILE A 132 -8.91 16.83 0.66
C ILE A 132 -8.26 15.48 0.97
N PRO A 133 -8.83 14.67 1.89
CA PRO A 133 -8.39 13.30 2.09
C PRO A 133 -8.44 12.51 0.78
N TYR A 134 -7.32 11.91 0.39
CA TYR A 134 -7.20 11.20 -0.90
C TYR A 134 -8.28 10.11 -1.11
N SER A 135 -8.71 9.44 -0.04
CA SER A 135 -9.82 8.47 -0.09
C SER A 135 -11.14 9.09 -0.52
N ASN A 136 -11.45 10.31 -0.04
CA ASN A 136 -12.67 11.04 -0.38
C ASN A 136 -12.61 11.50 -1.84
N PHE A 137 -11.49 12.11 -2.23
CA PHE A 137 -11.22 12.49 -3.62
C PHE A 137 -11.43 11.29 -4.57
N LEU A 138 -10.77 10.16 -4.29
CA LEU A 138 -10.82 8.97 -5.13
C LEU A 138 -12.25 8.42 -5.23
N GLY A 139 -12.98 8.37 -4.13
CA GLY A 139 -14.39 7.96 -4.11
C GLY A 139 -15.27 8.86 -4.99
N ARG A 140 -15.12 10.19 -4.88
CA ARG A 140 -15.83 11.17 -5.72
C ARG A 140 -15.52 10.98 -7.20
N PHE A 141 -14.24 10.94 -7.55
CA PHE A 141 -13.79 10.85 -8.94
C PHE A 141 -14.13 9.52 -9.61
N THR A 142 -14.00 8.40 -8.90
CA THR A 142 -14.14 7.06 -9.52
C THR A 142 -15.51 6.45 -9.31
N ARG A 143 -15.98 6.36 -8.06
CA ARG A 143 -17.23 5.66 -7.73
C ARG A 143 -18.46 6.50 -8.07
N TYR A 144 -18.38 7.80 -7.83
CA TYR A 144 -19.49 8.72 -8.07
C TYR A 144 -19.42 9.42 -9.44
N GLY A 145 -18.31 9.24 -10.17
CA GLY A 145 -18.14 9.80 -11.51
C GLY A 145 -18.09 11.33 -11.55
N TRP A 146 -17.68 11.97 -10.46
CA TRP A 146 -17.52 13.42 -10.42
C TRP A 146 -16.36 13.87 -11.30
N THR A 147 -16.43 15.09 -11.83
CA THR A 147 -15.29 15.70 -12.52
C THR A 147 -14.10 15.88 -11.56
N LEU A 148 -12.93 16.14 -12.12
CA LEU A 148 -11.73 16.39 -11.33
C LEU A 148 -11.93 17.59 -10.41
N GLU A 149 -12.48 18.68 -10.94
CA GLU A 149 -12.73 19.94 -10.25
C GLU A 149 -13.78 19.78 -9.15
N GLN A 150 -14.85 19.03 -9.41
CA GLN A 150 -15.86 18.69 -8.40
C GLN A 150 -15.29 17.80 -7.29
N ALA A 151 -14.47 16.80 -7.64
CA ALA A 151 -13.85 15.92 -6.66
C ALA A 151 -12.87 16.65 -5.73
N LEU A 152 -12.29 17.75 -6.22
CA LEU A 152 -11.36 18.64 -5.53
C LEU A 152 -12.02 19.82 -4.81
N ASP A 153 -13.35 19.85 -4.70
CA ASP A 153 -14.10 20.98 -4.11
C ASP A 153 -13.69 22.34 -4.73
N ILE A 154 -13.39 22.36 -6.04
CA ILE A 154 -13.18 23.57 -6.87
C ILE A 154 -14.51 24.00 -7.51
N GLU A 155 -15.30 23.01 -7.92
CA GLU A 155 -16.67 23.20 -8.37
C GLU A 155 -17.67 22.55 -7.41
N PRO A 156 -18.91 23.11 -7.31
CA PRO A 156 -19.95 22.49 -6.50
C PRO A 156 -20.33 21.12 -7.05
N ARG A 157 -20.77 20.25 -6.15
CA ARG A 157 -21.20 18.88 -6.48
C ARG A 157 -22.30 18.86 -7.56
N PRO A 158 -22.36 17.81 -8.41
CA PRO A 158 -23.30 17.73 -9.53
C PRO A 158 -24.79 17.84 -9.13
N ASP A 159 -25.14 17.32 -7.95
CA ASP A 159 -26.51 17.32 -7.42
C ASP A 159 -26.80 18.56 -6.56
N SER A 160 -25.94 19.58 -6.61
CA SER A 160 -26.18 20.82 -5.89
C SER A 160 -27.30 21.63 -6.54
N PRO A 161 -28.40 21.92 -5.81
CA PRO A 161 -29.42 22.82 -6.33
C PRO A 161 -28.81 24.20 -6.55
N ARG A 162 -28.84 24.67 -7.80
CA ARG A 162 -28.32 25.98 -8.24
C ARG A 162 -26.83 26.22 -7.91
N GLY A 163 -25.99 25.17 -7.88
CA GLY A 163 -24.54 25.34 -7.68
C GLY A 163 -24.12 25.80 -6.28
N THR A 164 -24.98 25.60 -5.27
CA THR A 164 -24.70 25.92 -3.86
C THR A 164 -23.63 25.01 -3.25
N TRP A 165 -22.73 25.54 -2.43
CA TRP A 165 -21.67 24.72 -1.80
C TRP A 165 -22.17 23.99 -0.56
N GLY A 166 -23.11 24.61 0.15
CA GLY A 166 -23.84 24.00 1.23
C GLY A 166 -24.91 24.93 1.76
N ARG A 167 -25.64 24.44 2.74
CA ARG A 167 -26.75 25.12 3.40
C ARG A 167 -26.49 25.14 4.89
N ILE A 168 -26.78 26.27 5.49
CA ILE A 168 -26.89 26.42 6.94
C ILE A 168 -28.38 26.27 7.25
N TYR A 169 -28.70 25.39 8.19
CA TYR A 169 -30.08 25.11 8.56
C TYR A 169 -30.24 25.09 10.07
N LYS A 170 -31.47 25.36 10.51
CA LYS A 170 -31.87 25.17 11.90
C LYS A 170 -32.90 24.04 12.01
N ILE A 171 -32.84 23.31 13.12
CA ILE A 171 -33.88 22.40 13.55
C ILE A 171 -34.37 22.89 14.90
N GLN A 172 -35.68 23.13 15.03
CA GLN A 172 -36.26 23.64 16.26
C GLN A 172 -37.24 22.63 16.84
N HIS A 173 -37.09 22.32 18.14
CA HIS A 173 -38.09 21.54 18.87
C HIS A 173 -39.27 22.46 19.23
N ILE A 174 -40.48 22.11 18.76
CA ILE A 174 -41.65 22.98 18.81
C ILE A 174 -42.02 23.35 20.25
N ALA A 175 -42.09 22.37 21.15
CA ALA A 175 -42.57 22.60 22.51
C ALA A 175 -41.58 23.39 23.38
N SER A 176 -40.28 23.16 23.22
CA SER A 176 -39.26 23.79 24.08
C SER A 176 -38.62 25.06 23.50
N GLY A 177 -38.77 25.29 22.20
CA GLY A 177 -38.06 26.36 21.49
C GLY A 177 -36.55 26.16 21.30
N LYS A 178 -35.96 25.08 21.82
CA LYS A 178 -34.53 24.76 21.63
C LYS A 178 -34.19 24.57 20.16
N ILE A 179 -33.01 25.08 19.77
CA ILE A 179 -32.54 25.11 18.38
C ILE A 179 -31.23 24.33 18.25
N TYR A 180 -31.16 23.52 17.20
CA TYR A 180 -29.93 22.94 16.67
C TYR A 180 -29.56 23.66 15.37
N ILE A 181 -28.31 24.09 15.23
CA ILE A 181 -27.77 24.65 13.98
C ILE A 181 -26.84 23.63 13.35
N GLY A 182 -27.00 23.40 12.05
CA GLY A 182 -26.14 22.52 11.29
C GLY A 182 -25.80 23.07 9.92
N VAL A 183 -24.75 22.50 9.35
CA VAL A 183 -24.38 22.71 7.96
C VAL A 183 -24.56 21.39 7.19
N THR A 184 -24.93 21.50 5.92
CA THR A 184 -25.02 20.34 5.03
C THR A 184 -24.70 20.72 3.59
N GLN A 185 -24.02 19.82 2.89
CA GLN A 185 -23.86 19.96 1.44
C GLN A 185 -25.11 19.45 0.71
N SER A 186 -25.93 18.56 1.30
CA SER A 186 -27.15 17.99 0.70
C SER A 186 -28.39 18.90 0.79
N SER A 187 -29.56 18.42 0.35
CA SER A 187 -30.82 19.06 0.77
C SER A 187 -31.04 18.93 2.29
N ILE A 188 -31.76 19.88 2.86
CA ILE A 188 -32.13 19.87 4.29
C ILE A 188 -33.00 18.65 4.58
N ASP A 189 -33.92 18.29 3.69
CA ASP A 189 -34.76 17.09 3.86
C ASP A 189 -33.93 15.80 3.95
N ASN A 190 -32.91 15.66 3.10
CA ASN A 190 -32.04 14.49 3.13
C ASN A 190 -31.19 14.48 4.41
N ARG A 191 -30.73 15.66 4.86
CA ARG A 191 -29.98 15.78 6.11
C ARG A 191 -30.84 15.49 7.33
N TRP A 192 -32.10 15.91 7.31
CA TRP A 192 -33.08 15.60 8.33
C TRP A 192 -33.32 14.09 8.43
N ARG A 193 -33.59 13.42 7.29
CA ARG A 193 -33.70 11.95 7.24
C ARG A 193 -32.47 11.26 7.84
N GLN A 194 -31.26 11.72 7.54
CA GLN A 194 -30.05 11.17 8.14
C GLN A 194 -29.98 11.32 9.67
N HIS A 195 -30.45 12.45 10.22
CA HIS A 195 -30.53 12.64 11.67
C HIS A 195 -31.54 11.70 12.31
N VAL A 196 -32.70 11.53 11.68
CA VAL A 196 -33.74 10.58 12.11
C VAL A 196 -33.23 9.14 12.06
N ASP A 197 -32.61 8.73 10.95
CA ASP A 197 -32.00 7.40 10.81
C ASP A 197 -30.92 7.14 11.85
N ALA A 198 -30.04 8.13 12.10
CA ALA A 198 -29.03 8.04 13.13
C ALA A 198 -29.64 7.92 14.54
N ALA A 199 -30.72 8.65 14.80
CA ALA A 199 -31.47 8.56 16.04
C ALA A 199 -32.06 7.15 16.23
N ASN A 200 -32.69 6.60 15.19
CA ASN A 200 -33.25 5.24 15.17
C ASN A 200 -32.19 4.15 15.34
N GLN A 201 -30.97 4.39 14.84
CA GLN A 201 -29.80 3.52 15.06
C GLN A 201 -29.18 3.68 16.47
N GLY A 202 -29.75 4.52 17.34
CA GLY A 202 -29.26 4.72 18.71
C GLY A 202 -27.97 5.57 18.81
N LYS A 203 -27.60 6.31 17.75
CA LYS A 203 -26.47 7.25 17.79
C LYS A 203 -26.83 8.50 18.57
N GLY A 204 -25.82 9.25 19.05
CA GLY A 204 -26.03 10.46 19.86
C GLY A 204 -26.71 10.15 21.19
N LYS A 205 -25.90 9.79 22.19
CA LYS A 205 -26.39 9.43 23.54
C LYS A 205 -26.24 10.57 24.55
N SER A 206 -25.57 11.67 24.16
CA SER A 206 -25.44 12.83 25.04
C SER A 206 -26.82 13.42 25.34
N PRO A 207 -27.08 13.86 26.59
CA PRO A 207 -28.33 14.52 26.98
C PRO A 207 -28.74 15.67 26.06
N ASP A 208 -27.76 16.42 25.54
CA ASP A 208 -27.99 17.59 24.67
C ASP A 208 -27.97 17.24 23.17
N SER A 209 -27.87 15.96 22.82
CA SER A 209 -27.80 15.56 21.41
C SER A 209 -29.17 15.65 20.74
N LEU A 210 -29.18 16.20 19.52
CA LEU A 210 -30.37 16.22 18.68
C LEU A 210 -30.95 14.82 18.47
N GLN A 211 -30.10 13.79 18.30
CA GLN A 211 -30.57 12.42 18.07
C GLN A 211 -31.29 11.85 19.29
N LEU A 212 -30.85 12.16 20.51
CA LEU A 212 -31.57 11.77 21.72
C LEU A 212 -32.93 12.49 21.81
N ALA A 213 -32.97 13.78 21.48
CA ALA A 213 -34.21 14.55 21.47
C ALA A 213 -35.20 13.98 20.42
N ILE A 214 -34.74 13.65 19.22
CA ILE A 214 -35.56 13.00 18.17
C ILE A 214 -36.14 11.67 18.67
N ARG A 215 -35.34 10.81 19.31
CA ARG A 215 -35.84 9.55 19.90
C ARG A 215 -36.88 9.78 21.00
N THR A 216 -36.72 10.84 21.78
CA THR A 216 -37.55 11.11 22.96
C THR A 216 -38.91 11.68 22.57
N TYR A 217 -38.93 12.64 21.63
CA TYR A 217 -40.13 13.40 21.28
C TYR A 217 -40.74 13.01 19.92
N GLY A 218 -40.00 12.25 19.11
CA GLY A 218 -40.41 11.88 17.76
C GLY A 218 -40.10 12.96 16.71
N GLU A 219 -39.94 12.54 15.45
CA GLU A 219 -39.61 13.42 14.32
C GLU A 219 -40.60 14.58 14.14
N LYS A 220 -41.90 14.33 14.35
CA LYS A 220 -42.97 15.34 14.17
C LYS A 220 -42.93 16.48 15.19
N ALA A 221 -42.13 16.35 16.26
CA ALA A 221 -41.95 17.41 17.26
C ALA A 221 -40.97 18.51 16.82
N PHE A 222 -40.41 18.41 15.60
CA PHE A 222 -39.37 19.30 15.10
C PHE A 222 -39.75 19.92 13.75
N ILE A 223 -39.32 21.16 13.54
CA ILE A 223 -39.38 21.86 12.26
C ILE A 223 -37.95 22.15 11.75
N GLN A 224 -37.76 22.10 10.43
CA GLN A 224 -36.48 22.37 9.77
C GLN A 224 -36.61 23.58 8.84
N GLU A 225 -35.60 24.46 8.84
CA GLU A 225 -35.62 25.67 8.03
C GLU A 225 -34.20 25.98 7.51
N GLU A 226 -34.10 26.39 6.24
CA GLU A 226 -32.88 26.96 5.67
C GLU A 226 -32.67 28.37 6.22
N ILE A 227 -31.50 28.65 6.78
CA ILE A 227 -31.16 29.96 7.34
C ILE A 227 -29.97 30.61 6.63
N GLY A 228 -29.35 29.91 5.68
CA GLY A 228 -28.26 30.45 4.90
C GLY A 228 -27.75 29.47 3.85
N ILE A 229 -26.99 30.01 2.90
CA ILE A 229 -26.34 29.27 1.82
C ILE A 229 -24.86 29.63 1.85
N ALA A 230 -24.00 28.61 1.78
CA ALA A 230 -22.57 28.80 1.58
C ALA A 230 -22.28 28.97 0.08
N SER A 231 -21.53 30.02 -0.23
CA SER A 231 -21.08 30.36 -1.59
C SER A 231 -19.74 29.73 -1.94
N SER A 232 -19.07 29.09 -0.98
CA SER A 232 -17.81 28.36 -1.15
C SER A 232 -17.73 27.17 -0.19
N SER A 233 -16.84 26.21 -0.47
CA SER A 233 -16.54 25.11 0.45
C SER A 233 -15.93 25.59 1.78
N GLY A 234 -15.17 26.70 1.74
CA GLY A 234 -14.52 27.29 2.92
C GLY A 234 -15.49 27.90 3.94
N GLU A 235 -16.68 28.35 3.51
CA GLU A 235 -17.72 28.90 4.41
C GLU A 235 -18.40 27.82 5.28
N LEU A 236 -18.15 26.54 5.02
CA LEU A 236 -18.71 25.41 5.77
C LEU A 236 -17.77 24.85 6.85
N ALA A 237 -16.53 25.35 6.91
CA ALA A 237 -15.43 24.82 7.74
C ALA A 237 -15.37 25.45 9.15
#